data_AF-A0AA45U1W4-F1
#
_entry.id   AF-A0AA45U1W4-F1
#
_cell.length_a   1.000
_cell.length_b   1.000
_cell.length_c   1.000
_cell.angle_alpha   90.00
_cell.angle_beta   90.00
_cell.angle_gamma   90.00
#
_symmetry.space_group_name_H-M   'P 1'
#
loop_
_entity.id
_entity.type
_entity.pdbx_description
1 polymer ?
#
loop_
_entity_poly.entity_id
_entity_poly.type
_entity_poly.pdbx_seq_one_letter_code
_entity_poly.pdbx_strand_id
1 'polypeptide(L)'
;MPRGVRIAAGLCLMLSTLTGFLACSEASVMMNFEAHREAQREHTPTIALLGKDPAVTQAIMEAQLSALSPMRESRALVLTGLTVACTLLFFASSRMLRSPDGVPRDGFRQLLGGAGIFAALMRTIDGAQWTVVARHTSQAMVEGLKGLPEFQDPATAQQLYALVPSLMTLSAVLPTVLVAGGFALLAQYFRSEGVRDAIVTLDGPTEEP
;
A
#
# COMPACT_ATOMS: atom_id res chain seq x y z
N MET A 1 -19.85 -23.66 -3.59
CA MET A 1 -18.59 -22.94 -3.92
C MET A 1 -17.36 -23.74 -3.48
N PRO A 2 -16.39 -24.00 -4.39
CA PRO A 2 -15.14 -24.70 -4.14
C PRO A 2 -14.29 -24.04 -3.05
N ARG A 3 -13.54 -24.86 -2.29
CA ARG A 3 -12.70 -24.39 -1.18
C ARG A 3 -11.65 -23.37 -1.63
N GLY A 4 -10.95 -23.62 -2.75
CA GLY A 4 -9.92 -22.71 -3.27
C GLY A 4 -10.45 -21.32 -3.62
N VAL A 5 -11.59 -21.24 -4.33
CA VAL A 5 -12.22 -19.97 -4.69
C VAL A 5 -12.69 -19.21 -3.44
N ARG A 6 -13.22 -19.92 -2.43
CA ARG A 6 -13.63 -19.32 -1.16
C ARG A 6 -12.44 -18.74 -0.40
N ILE A 7 -11.32 -19.46 -0.31
CA ILE A 7 -10.10 -18.98 0.35
C ILE A 7 -9.55 -17.76 -0.38
N ALA A 8 -9.43 -17.81 -1.71
CA ALA A 8 -8.96 -16.68 -2.50
C ALA A 8 -9.84 -15.44 -2.35
N ALA A 9 -11.17 -15.61 -2.33
CA ALA A 9 -12.09 -14.50 -2.09
C ALA A 9 -11.95 -13.94 -0.66
N GLY A 10 -11.74 -14.80 0.34
CA GLY A 10 -11.45 -14.37 1.71
C GLY A 10 -10.15 -13.57 1.85
N LEU A 11 -9.08 -14.05 1.21
CA LEU A 11 -7.79 -13.34 1.16
C LEU A 11 -7.92 -12.00 0.43
N CYS A 12 -8.62 -11.97 -0.69
CA CYS A 12 -8.89 -10.75 -1.44
C CYS A 12 -9.71 -9.74 -0.61
N LEU A 13 -10.70 -10.22 0.15
CA LEU A 13 -11.49 -9.38 1.06
C LEU A 13 -10.61 -8.76 2.15
N MET A 14 -9.76 -9.55 2.81
CA MET A 14 -8.85 -9.02 3.83
C MET A 14 -7.86 -8.01 3.26
N LEU A 15 -7.20 -8.36 2.15
CA LEU A 15 -6.18 -7.52 1.53
C LEU A 15 -6.77 -6.20 1.03
N SER A 16 -7.94 -6.23 0.40
CA SER A 16 -8.65 -5.04 -0.06
C SER A 16 -9.15 -4.16 1.10
N THR A 17 -9.60 -4.75 2.20
CA THR A 17 -10.03 -3.97 3.38
C THR A 17 -8.87 -3.20 3.99
N LEU A 18 -7.76 -3.88 4.30
CA LEU A 18 -6.60 -3.25 4.93
C LEU A 18 -5.94 -2.23 4.00
N THR A 19 -5.69 -2.61 2.74
CA THR A 19 -5.04 -1.72 1.78
C THR A 19 -5.94 -0.52 1.45
N GLY A 20 -7.24 -0.74 1.25
CA GLY A 20 -8.18 0.33 0.95
C GLY A 20 -8.33 1.34 2.09
N PHE A 21 -8.36 0.86 3.34
CA PHE A 21 -8.42 1.76 4.51
C PHE A 21 -7.16 2.62 4.62
N LEU A 22 -5.98 2.01 4.51
CA LEU A 22 -4.70 2.74 4.56
C LEU A 22 -4.58 3.74 3.39
N ALA A 23 -4.92 3.32 2.18
CA ALA A 23 -4.88 4.19 1.00
C ALA A 23 -5.84 5.38 1.13
N CYS A 24 -7.05 5.16 1.67
CA CYS A 24 -8.02 6.24 1.90
C CYS A 24 -7.54 7.24 2.96
N SER A 25 -6.97 6.73 4.05
CA SER A 25 -6.36 7.56 5.11
C SER A 25 -5.22 8.42 4.54
N GLU A 26 -4.28 7.81 3.83
CA GLU A 26 -3.17 8.55 3.22
C GLU A 26 -3.64 9.53 2.13
N ALA A 27 -4.65 9.16 1.32
CA ALA A 27 -5.21 10.06 0.32
C ALA A 27 -5.80 11.32 0.98
N SER A 28 -6.51 11.13 2.11
CA SER A 28 -7.08 12.24 2.89
C SER A 28 -6.01 13.17 3.45
N VAL A 29 -4.87 12.60 3.88
CA VAL A 29 -3.69 13.38 4.32
C VAL A 29 -3.08 14.16 3.14
N MET A 30 -2.95 13.56 1.96
CA MET A 30 -2.42 14.25 0.78
C MET A 30 -3.35 15.35 0.26
N MET A 31 -4.67 15.16 0.34
CA MET A 31 -5.66 16.18 -0.05
C MET A 31 -5.68 17.36 0.93
N ASN A 32 -5.44 17.11 2.23
CA ASN A 32 -5.37 18.13 3.27
C ASN A 32 -3.92 18.37 3.73
N PHE A 33 -2.98 18.35 2.79
CA PHE A 33 -1.55 18.33 3.10
C PHE A 33 -1.09 19.55 3.92
N GLU A 34 -1.61 20.73 3.63
CA GLU A 34 -1.23 21.94 4.39
C GLU A 34 -1.71 21.89 5.85
N ALA A 35 -2.95 21.45 6.09
CA ALA A 35 -3.46 21.25 7.44
C ALA A 35 -2.67 20.15 8.18
N HIS A 36 -2.26 19.09 7.48
CA HIS A 36 -1.40 18.05 8.05
C HIS A 36 -0.01 18.59 8.38
N ARG A 37 0.57 19.41 7.52
CA ARG A 37 1.87 20.07 7.72
C ARG A 37 1.82 21.01 8.93
N GLU A 38 0.76 21.77 9.08
CA GLU A 38 0.54 22.65 10.23
C GLU A 38 0.39 21.84 11.53
N ALA A 39 -0.45 20.79 11.52
CA ALA A 39 -0.62 19.92 12.68
C ALA A 39 0.68 19.23 13.13
N GLN A 40 1.53 18.79 12.19
CA GLN A 40 2.84 18.19 12.48
C GLN A 40 3.86 19.20 13.04
N ARG A 41 3.78 20.47 12.61
CA ARG A 41 4.59 21.55 13.21
C ARG A 41 4.16 21.86 14.63
N GLU A 42 2.86 21.82 14.92
CA GLU A 42 2.33 22.04 16.27
C GLU A 42 2.60 20.86 17.21
N HIS A 43 2.57 19.63 16.69
CA HIS A 43 2.77 18.40 17.46
C HIS A 43 3.95 17.61 16.92
N THR A 44 5.19 18.08 17.14
CA THR A 44 6.38 17.35 16.72
C THR A 44 6.46 16.00 17.45
N PRO A 45 6.34 14.86 16.75
CA PRO A 45 6.41 13.55 17.41
C PRO A 45 7.85 13.29 17.86
N THR A 46 8.07 13.00 19.14
CA THR A 46 9.38 12.56 19.64
C THR A 46 9.66 11.14 19.17
N ILE A 47 10.56 10.99 18.18
CA ILE A 47 11.01 9.66 17.74
C ILE A 47 12.00 9.13 18.77
N ALA A 48 11.51 8.30 19.69
CA ALA A 48 12.29 7.75 20.80
C ALA A 48 13.57 6.98 20.39
N LEU A 49 13.68 6.56 19.13
CA LEU A 49 14.81 5.81 18.59
C LEU A 49 16.00 6.69 18.11
N LEU A 50 15.78 7.99 17.89
CA LEU A 50 16.73 8.90 17.23
C LEU A 50 17.50 9.83 18.18
N GLY A 51 17.43 9.56 19.49
CA GLY A 51 18.03 10.39 20.51
C GLY A 51 17.17 11.61 20.85
N LYS A 52 17.37 12.16 22.05
CA LYS A 52 16.56 13.23 22.66
C LYS A 52 16.63 14.59 21.95
N ASP A 53 17.25 14.70 20.78
CA ASP A 53 17.42 15.99 20.11
C ASP A 53 16.19 16.33 19.25
N PRO A 54 15.34 17.28 19.67
CA PRO A 54 14.17 17.69 18.91
C PRO A 54 14.55 18.30 17.55
N ALA A 55 15.75 18.85 17.39
CA ALA A 55 16.17 19.49 16.14
C ALA A 55 16.38 18.45 15.02
N VAL A 56 16.94 17.28 15.34
CA VAL A 56 17.13 16.19 14.37
C VAL A 56 15.78 15.62 13.93
N THR A 57 14.86 15.46 14.88
CA THR A 57 13.51 14.94 14.59
C THR A 57 12.72 15.90 13.71
N GLN A 58 12.82 17.20 13.97
CA GLN A 58 12.20 18.23 13.15
C GLN A 58 12.79 18.28 11.73
N ALA A 59 14.12 18.18 11.59
CA ALA A 59 14.78 18.17 10.29
C ALA A 59 14.35 16.96 9.43
N ILE A 60 14.20 15.78 10.02
CA ILE A 60 13.71 14.57 9.32
C ILE A 60 12.25 14.75 8.88
N MET A 61 11.41 15.29 9.75
CA MET A 61 10.01 15.56 9.44
C MET A 61 9.87 16.58 8.30
N GLU A 62 10.63 17.67 8.34
CA GLU A 62 10.66 18.68 7.27
C GLU A 62 11.21 18.11 5.96
N ALA A 63 12.22 17.23 6.02
CA ALA A 63 12.75 16.53 4.86
C ALA A 63 11.72 15.57 4.23
N GLN A 64 10.90 14.91 5.05
CA GLN A 64 9.81 14.06 4.56
C GLN A 64 8.69 14.90 3.93
N LEU A 65 8.26 15.97 4.59
CA LEU A 65 7.20 16.85 4.08
C LEU A 65 7.62 17.58 2.80
N SER A 66 8.88 18.04 2.72
CA SER A 66 9.42 18.65 1.50
C SER A 66 9.52 17.64 0.35
N ALA A 67 9.85 16.38 0.61
CA ALA A 67 9.85 15.32 -0.40
C ALA A 67 8.44 14.96 -0.89
N LEU A 68 7.43 15.03 -0.02
CA LEU A 68 6.03 14.73 -0.35
C LEU A 68 5.33 15.86 -1.11
N SER A 69 5.69 17.11 -0.81
CA SER A 69 5.07 18.31 -1.40
C SER A 69 4.99 18.28 -2.94
N PRO A 70 6.06 18.00 -3.72
CA PRO A 70 5.99 18.00 -5.17
C PRO A 70 5.16 16.84 -5.75
N MET A 71 4.92 15.79 -4.98
CA MET A 71 4.23 14.58 -5.44
C MET A 71 2.78 14.49 -4.95
N ARG A 72 2.32 15.45 -4.14
CA ARG A 72 1.05 15.40 -3.38
C ARG A 72 -0.15 15.05 -4.27
N GLU A 73 -0.32 15.74 -5.39
CA GLU A 73 -1.49 15.61 -6.26
C GLU A 73 -1.46 14.26 -6.99
N SER A 74 -0.28 13.90 -7.53
CA SER A 74 -0.09 12.61 -8.19
C SER A 74 -0.30 11.43 -7.24
N ARG A 75 0.18 11.53 -5.99
CA ARG A 75 0.03 10.49 -4.98
C ARG A 75 -1.42 10.41 -4.48
N ALA A 76 -2.09 11.55 -4.27
CA ALA A 76 -3.51 11.59 -3.94
C ALA A 76 -4.34 10.85 -5.01
N LEU A 77 -4.11 11.12 -6.29
CA LEU A 77 -4.81 10.45 -7.39
C LEU A 77 -4.57 8.93 -7.41
N VAL A 78 -3.32 8.49 -7.24
CA VAL A 78 -2.97 7.06 -7.19
C VAL A 78 -3.62 6.37 -5.99
N LEU A 79 -3.58 6.99 -4.80
CA LEU A 79 -4.18 6.44 -3.59
C LEU A 79 -5.71 6.41 -3.66
N THR A 80 -6.35 7.41 -4.26
CA THR A 80 -7.79 7.38 -4.56
C THR A 80 -8.13 6.26 -5.53
N GLY A 81 -7.35 6.10 -6.61
CA GLY A 81 -7.50 5.00 -7.56
C GLY A 81 -7.37 3.63 -6.88
N LEU A 82 -6.38 3.46 -6.01
CA LEU A 82 -6.19 2.25 -5.21
C LEU A 82 -7.37 2.01 -4.25
N THR A 83 -7.90 3.06 -3.63
CA THR A 83 -9.06 2.98 -2.74
C THR A 83 -10.28 2.47 -3.50
N VAL A 84 -10.58 3.05 -4.67
CA VAL A 84 -11.68 2.61 -5.53
C VAL A 84 -11.51 1.15 -5.95
N ALA A 85 -10.30 0.77 -6.38
CA ALA A 85 -9.99 -0.61 -6.74
C ALA A 85 -10.25 -1.57 -5.56
N CYS A 86 -9.80 -1.21 -4.36
CA CYS A 86 -10.02 -1.98 -3.15
C CYS A 86 -11.50 -2.07 -2.78
N THR A 87 -12.28 -1.00 -2.95
CA THR A 87 -13.74 -1.03 -2.72
C THR A 87 -14.44 -2.00 -3.67
N LEU A 88 -14.08 -2.00 -4.96
CA LEU A 88 -14.62 -2.94 -5.94
C LEU A 88 -14.24 -4.39 -5.60
N LEU A 89 -12.98 -4.62 -5.22
CA LEU A 89 -12.51 -5.94 -4.79
C LEU A 89 -13.21 -6.41 -3.52
N PHE A 90 -13.42 -5.52 -2.56
CA PHE A 90 -14.16 -5.81 -1.32
C PHE A 90 -15.59 -6.22 -1.64
N PHE A 91 -16.29 -5.43 -2.46
CA PHE A 91 -17.66 -5.72 -2.86
C PHE A 91 -17.75 -7.05 -3.62
N ALA A 92 -16.90 -7.24 -4.64
CA ALA A 92 -16.89 -8.45 -5.44
C ALA A 92 -16.54 -9.70 -4.61
N SER A 93 -15.57 -9.60 -3.70
CA SER A 93 -15.18 -10.70 -2.82
C SER A 93 -16.29 -11.05 -1.81
N SER A 94 -16.89 -10.03 -1.21
CA SER A 94 -18.00 -10.20 -0.25
C SER A 94 -19.22 -10.82 -0.93
N ARG A 95 -19.59 -10.34 -2.13
CA ARG A 95 -20.64 -10.93 -2.95
C ARG A 95 -20.31 -12.35 -3.37
N MET A 96 -19.08 -12.63 -3.81
CA MET A 96 -18.64 -13.98 -4.17
C MET A 96 -18.78 -14.97 -2.99
N LEU A 97 -18.46 -14.54 -1.77
CA LEU A 97 -18.57 -15.36 -0.55
C LEU A 97 -20.01 -15.55 -0.05
N ARG A 98 -20.88 -14.57 -0.28
CA ARG A 98 -22.27 -14.53 0.24
C ARG A 98 -23.34 -14.70 -0.83
N SER A 99 -22.94 -14.98 -2.07
CA SER A 99 -23.86 -15.01 -3.20
C SER A 99 -24.96 -16.04 -2.96
N PRO A 100 -26.24 -15.64 -2.94
CA PRO A 100 -27.34 -16.58 -2.90
C PRO A 100 -27.30 -17.49 -4.13
N ASP A 101 -27.86 -18.68 -4.01
CA ASP A 101 -27.94 -19.64 -5.11
C ASP A 101 -28.74 -19.03 -6.27
N GLY A 102 -28.22 -19.16 -7.50
CA GLY A 102 -28.84 -18.62 -8.72
C GLY A 102 -28.34 -17.25 -9.20
N VAL A 103 -27.46 -16.57 -8.46
CA VAL A 103 -26.82 -15.33 -8.96
C VAL A 103 -25.55 -15.68 -9.77
N PRO A 104 -25.41 -15.20 -11.01
CA PRO A 104 -24.24 -15.49 -11.84
C PRO A 104 -22.97 -14.89 -11.22
N ARG A 105 -21.96 -15.74 -11.01
CA ARG A 105 -20.72 -15.42 -10.31
C ARG A 105 -19.58 -15.07 -11.25
N ASP A 106 -19.72 -15.32 -12.55
CA ASP A 106 -18.66 -15.01 -13.53
C ASP A 106 -18.36 -13.50 -13.62
N GLY A 107 -19.38 -12.64 -13.53
CA GLY A 107 -19.18 -11.18 -13.49
C GLY A 107 -18.31 -10.73 -12.32
N PHE A 108 -18.52 -11.31 -11.12
CA PHE A 108 -17.68 -11.04 -9.95
C PHE A 108 -16.26 -11.58 -10.14
N ARG A 109 -16.09 -12.74 -10.77
CA ARG A 109 -14.77 -13.30 -11.10
C ARG A 109 -14.00 -12.38 -12.03
N GLN A 110 -14.63 -11.89 -13.10
CA GLN A 110 -14.02 -10.95 -14.05
C GLN A 110 -13.64 -9.64 -13.35
N LEU A 111 -14.52 -9.11 -12.51
CA LEU A 111 -14.26 -7.91 -11.71
C LEU A 111 -13.08 -8.11 -10.75
N LEU A 112 -12.99 -9.25 -10.05
CA LEU A 112 -11.87 -9.60 -9.18
C LEU A 112 -10.55 -9.69 -9.95
N GLY A 113 -10.57 -10.24 -11.16
CA GLY A 113 -9.41 -10.29 -12.04
C GLY A 113 -8.96 -8.90 -12.49
N GLY A 114 -9.87 -8.09 -13.04
CA GLY A 114 -9.56 -6.76 -13.57
C GLY A 114 -9.16 -5.76 -12.50
N ALA A 115 -10.00 -5.62 -11.46
CA ALA A 115 -9.72 -4.70 -10.35
C ALA A 115 -8.49 -5.12 -9.55
N GLY A 116 -8.17 -6.42 -9.48
CA GLY A 116 -6.97 -6.93 -8.81
C GLY A 116 -5.68 -6.53 -9.52
N ILE A 117 -5.65 -6.61 -10.86
CA ILE A 117 -4.51 -6.09 -11.64
C ILE A 117 -4.40 -4.58 -11.48
N PHE A 118 -5.51 -3.85 -11.55
CA PHE A 118 -5.51 -2.40 -11.38
C PHE A 118 -4.99 -1.99 -9.98
N ALA A 119 -5.43 -2.67 -8.92
CA ALA A 119 -4.93 -2.46 -7.56
C ALA A 119 -3.42 -2.75 -7.44
N ALA A 120 -2.93 -3.82 -8.07
CA ALA A 120 -1.50 -4.14 -8.10
C ALA A 120 -0.68 -3.04 -8.79
N LEU A 121 -1.18 -2.50 -9.91
CA LEU A 121 -0.54 -1.40 -10.63
C LEU A 121 -0.50 -0.13 -9.78
N MET A 122 -1.64 0.30 -9.22
CA MET A 122 -1.71 1.50 -8.37
C MET A 122 -0.78 1.37 -7.16
N ARG A 123 -0.75 0.19 -6.50
CA ARG A 123 0.15 -0.06 -5.38
C ARG A 123 1.63 -0.01 -5.78
N THR A 124 1.96 -0.49 -6.97
CA THR A 124 3.34 -0.44 -7.50
C THR A 124 3.78 1.01 -7.75
N ILE A 125 2.90 1.83 -8.34
CA ILE A 125 3.17 3.26 -8.56
C ILE A 125 3.36 3.97 -7.22
N ASP A 126 2.44 3.79 -6.28
CA ASP A 126 2.53 4.38 -4.94
C ASP A 126 3.83 3.96 -4.21
N GLY A 127 4.20 2.68 -4.28
CA GLY A 127 5.45 2.19 -3.69
C GLY A 127 6.70 2.79 -4.34
N ALA A 128 6.69 3.02 -5.65
CA ALA A 128 7.76 3.72 -6.35
C ALA A 128 7.87 5.18 -5.88
N GLN A 129 6.74 5.88 -5.74
CA GLN A 129 6.70 7.24 -5.19
C GLN A 129 7.23 7.27 -3.75
N TRP A 130 6.83 6.31 -2.91
CA TRP A 130 7.30 6.23 -1.52
C TRP A 130 8.80 5.92 -1.41
N THR A 131 9.36 5.17 -2.35
CA THR A 131 10.81 4.90 -2.38
C THR A 131 11.62 6.18 -2.61
N VAL A 132 11.11 7.11 -3.43
CA VAL A 132 11.74 8.43 -3.63
C VAL A 132 11.73 9.23 -2.33
N VAL A 133 10.58 9.26 -1.64
CA VAL A 133 10.44 9.92 -0.33
C VAL A 133 11.40 9.29 0.68
N ALA A 134 11.42 7.96 0.80
CA ALA A 134 12.30 7.23 1.72
C ALA A 134 13.78 7.54 1.48
N ARG A 135 14.20 7.67 0.21
CA ARG A 135 15.58 8.07 -0.12
C ARG A 135 15.89 9.48 0.35
N HIS A 136 15.02 10.46 0.06
CA HIS A 136 15.22 11.84 0.47
C HIS A 136 15.23 12.00 1.99
N THR A 137 14.28 11.37 2.68
CA THR A 137 14.23 11.35 4.15
C THR A 137 15.44 10.65 4.75
N SER A 138 15.94 9.56 4.15
CA SER A 138 17.13 8.86 4.65
C SER A 138 18.40 9.72 4.58
N GLN A 139 18.53 10.59 3.57
CA GLN A 139 19.67 11.51 3.47
C GLN A 139 19.66 12.53 4.60
N ALA A 140 18.51 13.17 4.86
CA ALA A 140 18.34 14.09 5.97
C ALA A 140 18.54 13.42 7.33
N MET A 141 18.09 12.17 7.48
CA MET A 141 18.32 11.37 8.69
C MET A 141 19.82 11.09 8.89
N VAL A 142 20.56 10.72 7.84
CA VAL A 142 22.01 10.50 7.93
C VAL A 142 22.76 11.80 8.25
N GLU A 143 22.36 12.94 7.67
CA GLU A 143 22.93 14.25 7.99
C GLU A 143 22.65 14.68 9.43
N GLY A 144 21.43 14.49 9.91
CA GLY A 144 21.06 14.76 11.30
C GLY A 144 21.81 13.87 12.30
N LEU A 145 21.98 12.58 11.98
CA LEU A 145 22.74 11.65 12.81
C LEU A 145 24.23 11.99 12.88
N LYS A 146 24.83 12.56 11.82
CA LYS A 146 26.22 13.05 11.84
C LYS A 146 26.45 14.20 12.82
N GLY A 147 25.41 14.98 13.13
CA GLY A 147 25.48 16.09 14.07
C GLY A 147 25.53 15.65 15.54
N LEU A 148 25.20 14.40 15.86
CA LEU A 148 25.04 13.93 17.24
C LEU A 148 26.38 13.42 17.82
N PRO A 149 26.71 13.77 19.08
CA PRO A 149 27.98 13.37 19.71
C PRO A 149 28.14 11.85 19.85
N GLU A 150 27.04 11.11 19.99
CA GLU A 150 27.01 9.63 20.08
C GLU A 150 27.45 8.93 18.77
N PHE A 151 27.39 9.63 17.64
CA PHE A 151 27.74 9.11 16.31
C PHE A 151 29.00 9.75 15.71
N GLN A 152 29.83 10.41 16.53
CA GLN A 152 31.13 10.93 16.10
C GLN A 152 32.25 9.86 16.11
N ASP A 153 32.01 8.70 16.73
CA ASP A 153 32.93 7.56 16.69
C ASP A 153 32.94 6.91 15.29
N PRO A 154 34.07 6.98 14.55
CA PRO A 154 34.12 6.60 13.13
C PRO A 154 33.77 5.14 12.85
N ALA A 155 34.02 4.22 13.79
CA ALA A 155 33.73 2.80 13.61
C ALA A 155 32.22 2.48 13.63
N THR A 156 31.48 3.13 14.53
CA THR A 156 30.04 2.92 14.73
C THR A 156 29.21 3.72 13.71
N ALA A 157 29.67 4.93 13.38
CA ALA A 157 29.02 5.84 12.45
C ALA A 157 28.97 5.27 11.01
N GLN A 158 30.08 4.68 10.55
CA GLN A 158 30.20 4.24 9.15
C GLN A 158 29.32 3.03 8.81
N GLN A 159 29.10 2.12 9.75
CA GLN A 159 28.14 1.02 9.59
C GLN A 159 26.69 1.52 9.62
N LEU A 160 26.35 2.42 10.54
CA LEU A 160 24.98 2.92 10.67
C LEU A 160 24.55 3.74 9.45
N TYR A 161 25.44 4.59 8.92
CA TYR A 161 25.15 5.38 7.71
C TYR A 161 24.98 4.54 6.45
N ALA A 162 25.60 3.35 6.39
CA ALA A 162 25.39 2.40 5.29
C ALA A 162 24.08 1.60 5.43
N LEU A 163 23.63 1.37 6.67
CA LEU A 163 22.44 0.58 6.98
C LEU A 163 21.14 1.39 6.90
N VAL A 164 21.13 2.66 7.32
CA VAL A 164 19.90 3.47 7.35
C VAL A 164 19.22 3.60 5.97
N PRO A 165 19.93 3.95 4.87
CA PRO A 165 19.30 4.06 3.55
C PRO A 165 18.80 2.73 3.00
N SER A 166 19.49 1.62 3.30
CA SER A 166 19.10 0.29 2.85
C SER A 166 17.87 -0.22 3.60
N LEU A 167 17.79 0.01 4.92
CA LEU A 167 16.61 -0.29 5.73
C LEU A 167 15.39 0.54 5.32
N MET A 168 15.57 1.84 5.06
CA MET A 168 14.48 2.72 4.56
C MET A 168 13.99 2.31 3.17
N THR A 169 14.90 1.90 2.29
CA THR A 169 14.51 1.39 0.97
C THR A 169 13.79 0.04 1.09
N LEU A 170 14.28 -0.87 1.94
CA LEU A 170 13.65 -2.16 2.17
C LEU A 170 12.25 -2.02 2.77
N SER A 171 12.07 -1.11 3.74
CA SER A 171 10.77 -0.84 4.34
C SER A 171 9.77 -0.20 3.37
N ALA A 172 10.25 0.51 2.34
CA ALA A 172 9.40 1.02 1.26
C ALA A 172 9.03 -0.07 0.24
N VAL A 173 9.99 -0.90 -0.16
CA VAL A 173 9.84 -1.88 -1.25
C VAL A 173 9.10 -3.13 -0.78
N LEU A 174 9.46 -3.71 0.36
CA LEU A 174 8.94 -5.00 0.80
C LEU A 174 7.40 -5.01 0.96
N PRO A 175 6.77 -4.03 1.63
CA PRO A 175 5.31 -3.99 1.72
C PRO A 175 4.65 -3.80 0.35
N THR A 176 5.32 -3.11 -0.58
CA THR A 176 4.83 -2.91 -1.94
C THR A 176 4.80 -4.23 -2.69
N VAL A 177 5.90 -4.99 -2.65
CA VAL A 177 6.00 -6.31 -3.28
C VAL A 177 4.96 -7.26 -2.71
N LEU A 178 4.79 -7.29 -1.39
CA LEU A 178 3.81 -8.17 -0.74
C LEU A 178 2.37 -7.83 -1.14
N VAL A 179 1.98 -6.55 -1.12
CA VAL A 179 0.60 -6.14 -1.41
C VAL A 179 0.31 -6.20 -2.92
N ALA A 180 1.18 -5.64 -3.75
CA ALA A 180 0.99 -5.66 -5.21
C ALA A 180 1.08 -7.09 -5.76
N GLY A 181 2.05 -7.88 -5.28
CA GLY A 181 2.18 -9.30 -5.62
C GLY A 181 0.96 -10.10 -5.17
N GLY A 182 0.46 -9.86 -3.95
CA GLY A 182 -0.77 -10.49 -3.45
C GLY A 182 -1.98 -10.23 -4.35
N PHE A 183 -2.22 -8.97 -4.73
CA PHE A 183 -3.29 -8.64 -5.66
C PHE A 183 -3.08 -9.25 -7.05
N ALA A 184 -1.85 -9.24 -7.58
CA ALA A 184 -1.55 -9.82 -8.88
C ALA A 184 -1.77 -11.34 -8.89
N LEU A 185 -1.33 -12.06 -7.86
CA LEU A 185 -1.55 -13.50 -7.72
C LEU A 185 -3.03 -13.84 -7.61
N LEU A 186 -3.78 -13.11 -6.78
CA LEU A 186 -5.22 -13.30 -6.65
C LEU A 186 -5.94 -13.01 -7.98
N ALA A 187 -5.57 -11.93 -8.66
CA ALA A 187 -6.14 -11.58 -9.96
C ALA A 187 -5.87 -12.65 -11.03
N GLN A 188 -4.65 -13.17 -11.08
CA GLN A 188 -4.29 -14.26 -11.99
C GLN A 188 -5.06 -15.54 -11.64
N TYR A 189 -5.20 -15.87 -10.35
CA TYR A 189 -5.99 -17.00 -9.91
C TYR A 189 -7.44 -16.91 -10.37
N PHE A 190 -8.12 -15.77 -10.18
CA PHE A 190 -9.51 -15.58 -10.64
C PHE A 190 -9.63 -15.56 -12.18
N ARG A 191 -8.55 -15.25 -12.90
CA ARG A 191 -8.52 -15.33 -14.38
C ARG A 191 -8.22 -16.72 -14.92
N SER A 192 -7.76 -17.66 -14.09
CA SER A 192 -7.39 -19.00 -14.52
C SER A 192 -8.58 -19.81 -15.05
N GLU A 193 -8.31 -20.70 -16.01
CA GLU A 193 -9.33 -21.58 -16.62
C GLU A 193 -9.99 -22.48 -15.57
N GLY A 194 -9.20 -23.04 -14.63
CA GLY A 194 -9.75 -23.88 -13.57
C GLY A 194 -10.76 -23.17 -12.66
N VAL A 195 -10.58 -21.88 -12.37
CA VAL A 195 -11.57 -21.10 -11.60
C VAL A 195 -12.78 -20.74 -12.46
N ARG A 196 -12.58 -20.46 -13.76
CA ARG A 196 -13.67 -20.22 -14.71
C ARG A 196 -14.57 -21.45 -14.80
N ASP A 197 -14.00 -22.62 -15.05
CA ASP A 197 -14.76 -23.87 -15.21
C ASP A 197 -15.49 -24.25 -13.91
N ALA A 198 -14.83 -24.05 -12.77
CA ALA A 198 -15.44 -24.26 -11.46
C ALA A 198 -16.60 -23.30 -11.16
N ILE A 199 -16.61 -22.09 -11.73
CA ILE A 199 -17.73 -21.14 -11.58
C ILE A 199 -18.86 -21.46 -12.56
N VAL A 200 -18.53 -21.77 -13.82
CA VAL A 200 -19.54 -22.17 -14.84
C VAL A 200 -20.30 -23.42 -14.38
N THR A 201 -19.61 -24.41 -13.82
CA THR A 201 -20.26 -25.61 -13.27
C THR A 201 -21.16 -25.33 -12.06
N LEU A 202 -20.91 -24.27 -11.29
CA LEU A 202 -21.76 -23.87 -10.15
C LEU A 202 -22.96 -23.04 -10.55
N ASP A 203 -22.82 -22.23 -11.60
CA ASP A 203 -23.88 -21.35 -12.07
C ASP A 203 -24.91 -22.11 -12.93
N GLY A 204 -24.58 -23.34 -13.37
CA GLY A 204 -25.45 -24.20 -14.17
C GLY A 204 -25.48 -23.78 -15.65
N PRO A 205 -26.10 -24.59 -16.53
CA PRO A 205 -26.27 -24.19 -17.92
C PRO A 205 -27.08 -22.89 -17.98
N THR A 206 -26.46 -21.85 -18.54
CA THR A 206 -27.14 -20.61 -18.93
C THR A 206 -27.84 -20.87 -20.26
N GLU A 207 -28.86 -21.73 -20.23
CA GLU A 207 -29.80 -21.87 -21.34
C GLU A 207 -30.88 -20.79 -21.15
N GLU A 208 -30.83 -19.74 -21.97
CA GLU A 208 -32.06 -19.04 -22.35
C GLU A 208 -32.56 -19.66 -23.67
N PRO A 209 -33.89 -19.87 -23.81
CA PRO A 209 -34.52 -20.54 -24.96
C PRO A 209 -34.44 -19.77 -26.28
#